data_AF-A0A3M8W7X2-F1
#
_entry.id   AF-A0A3M8W7X2-F1
#
_cell.length_a   1.000
_cell.length_b   1.000
_cell.length_c   1.000
_cell.angle_alpha   90.00
_cell.angle_beta   90.00
_cell.angle_gamma   90.00
#
_symmetry.space_group_name_H-M   'P 1'
#
loop_
_entity.id
_entity.type
_entity.pdbx_description
1 polymer ?
#
loop_
_entity_poly.entity_id
_entity_poly.type
_entity_poly.pdbx_seq_one_letter_code
_entity_poly.pdbx_strand_id
1 'polypeptide(L)'
;MVAAGLGLGTLAVVVLLLWITSSSPDSSPEGALHVAADLWLLGHGADLVRTETLTGHPAPVGLTPLLISVVPCWLLYRAAQHAVYQGQAEEAEGQWVPEDSVVDPRIAFGWVTGGYLLVGMAAVLYATAGPLHVDPLSAVIHLPLVAVAVAALGVWVADGRFPVRLPARAKAALGRIPGAARLAAGVVTCASWLRGSWCRRRRLFAACRAGAGGLLVLLGSGALLTGVSMLSHTGSVQLAFLQLSNVWQGRFAVLLVSLALLPNAIVWGAAYGIGAGFAAGGGSVVAPLGVTSYPQLPHFPLVAALPAEGPHWPLNWLAGSLAGASVAWLTAVAAARRPGTGAP
;
A
#
# COMPACT_ATOMS: atom_id res chain seq x y z
N MET A 1 17.69 4.93 -7.91
CA MET A 1 17.54 4.33 -9.26
C MET A 1 17.38 2.82 -9.20
N VAL A 2 18.32 2.07 -8.62
CA VAL A 2 18.25 0.58 -8.55
C VAL A 2 16.94 0.06 -7.95
N ALA A 3 16.47 0.61 -6.83
CA ALA A 3 15.20 0.19 -6.21
C ALA A 3 13.98 0.36 -7.15
N ALA A 4 13.91 1.47 -7.88
CA ALA A 4 12.84 1.72 -8.85
C ALA A 4 12.95 0.75 -10.03
N GLY A 5 14.15 0.59 -10.58
CA GLY A 5 14.42 -0.33 -11.70
C GLY A 5 14.12 -1.79 -11.36
N LEU A 6 14.46 -2.26 -10.16
CA LEU A 6 14.14 -3.61 -9.69
C LEU A 6 12.65 -3.81 -9.46
N GLY A 7 11.96 -2.82 -8.88
CA GLY A 7 10.51 -2.88 -8.68
C GLY A 7 9.75 -2.94 -10.00
N LEU A 8 10.10 -2.06 -10.95
CA LEU A 8 9.52 -2.03 -12.29
C LEU A 8 9.89 -3.26 -13.10
N GLY A 9 11.16 -3.67 -13.05
CA GLY A 9 11.68 -4.86 -13.75
C GLY A 9 11.03 -6.15 -13.27
N THR A 10 10.76 -6.29 -11.97
CA THR A 10 10.09 -7.48 -11.43
C THR A 10 8.67 -7.61 -11.99
N LEU A 11 7.92 -6.50 -12.05
CA LEU A 11 6.59 -6.49 -12.66
C LEU A 11 6.67 -6.72 -14.18
N ALA A 12 7.65 -6.11 -14.85
CA ALA A 12 7.87 -6.33 -16.27
C ALA A 12 8.14 -7.80 -16.60
N VAL A 13 8.96 -8.51 -15.81
CA VAL A 13 9.22 -9.94 -16.01
C VAL A 13 7.93 -10.76 -15.87
N VAL A 14 7.14 -10.52 -14.82
CA VAL A 14 5.87 -11.25 -14.61
C VAL A 14 4.89 -11.01 -15.76
N VAL A 15 4.70 -9.75 -16.17
CA VAL A 15 3.76 -9.39 -17.24
C VAL A 15 4.24 -9.89 -18.59
N LEU A 16 5.54 -9.80 -18.90
CA LEU A 16 6.11 -10.34 -20.12
C LEU A 16 6.02 -11.87 -20.17
N LEU A 17 6.22 -12.59 -19.06
CA LEU A 17 6.02 -14.04 -19.04
C LEU A 17 4.56 -14.43 -19.31
N LEU A 18 3.61 -13.68 -18.74
CA LEU A 18 2.19 -13.86 -19.06
C LEU A 18 1.90 -13.55 -20.53
N TRP A 19 2.52 -12.51 -21.09
CA TRP A 19 2.37 -12.14 -22.49
C TRP A 19 2.96 -13.20 -23.44
N ILE A 20 4.20 -13.64 -23.22
CA ILE A 20 4.89 -14.68 -24.01
C ILE A 20 4.08 -15.97 -24.01
N THR A 21 3.51 -16.32 -22.85
CA THR A 21 2.66 -17.50 -22.76
C THR A 21 1.33 -17.27 -23.46
N SER A 22 0.78 -16.04 -23.48
CA SER A 22 -0.43 -15.67 -24.23
C SER A 22 -0.19 -15.70 -25.73
N SER A 23 -0.59 -16.80 -26.37
CA SER A 23 -0.53 -16.97 -27.83
C SER A 23 -1.61 -16.16 -28.55
N SER A 24 -1.67 -14.84 -28.29
CA SER A 24 -2.61 -13.93 -28.95
C SER A 24 -1.90 -13.22 -30.11
N PRO A 25 -2.34 -13.40 -31.37
CA PRO A 25 -1.66 -12.83 -32.53
C PRO A 25 -1.70 -11.29 -32.57
N ASP A 26 -2.62 -10.67 -31.82
CA ASP A 26 -2.85 -9.22 -31.84
C ASP A 26 -2.18 -8.48 -30.67
N SER A 27 -1.46 -9.17 -29.76
CA SER A 27 -0.83 -8.54 -28.59
C SER A 27 0.65 -8.24 -28.81
N SER A 28 1.06 -6.99 -28.55
CA SER A 28 2.45 -6.56 -28.72
C SER A 28 3.26 -6.64 -27.39
N PRO A 29 4.58 -6.85 -27.46
CA PRO A 29 5.45 -6.82 -26.28
C PRO A 29 5.48 -5.42 -25.65
N GLU A 30 5.31 -4.37 -26.45
CA GLU A 30 5.21 -2.98 -25.99
C GLU A 30 3.98 -2.80 -25.09
N GLY A 31 2.81 -3.31 -25.49
CA GLY A 31 1.61 -3.26 -24.65
C GLY A 31 1.80 -3.94 -23.29
N ALA A 32 2.54 -5.05 -23.24
CA ALA A 32 2.89 -5.72 -22.00
C ALA A 32 3.80 -4.87 -21.10
N LEU A 33 4.76 -4.13 -21.68
CA LEU A 33 5.62 -3.20 -20.95
C LEU A 33 4.84 -2.00 -20.40
N HIS A 34 3.88 -1.46 -21.16
CA HIS A 34 2.97 -0.41 -20.66
C HIS A 34 2.19 -0.90 -19.43
N VAL A 35 1.57 -2.08 -19.52
CA VAL A 35 0.84 -2.67 -18.38
C VAL A 35 1.73 -2.85 -17.16
N ALA A 36 3.00 -3.24 -17.34
CA ALA A 36 3.93 -3.35 -16.22
C ALA A 36 4.25 -1.99 -15.57
N ALA A 37 4.44 -0.95 -16.37
CA ALA A 37 4.65 0.41 -15.88
C ALA A 37 3.40 0.95 -15.16
N ASP A 38 2.22 0.74 -15.74
CA ASP A 38 0.93 1.10 -15.15
C ASP A 38 0.72 0.42 -13.80
N LEU A 39 1.02 -0.88 -13.71
CA LEU A 39 0.88 -1.65 -12.48
C LEU A 39 1.87 -1.21 -11.40
N TRP A 40 3.07 -0.81 -11.80
CA TRP A 40 4.06 -0.23 -10.90
C TRP A 40 3.58 1.12 -10.34
N LEU A 41 3.01 1.99 -11.17
CA LEU A 41 2.44 3.29 -10.76
C LEU A 41 1.18 3.12 -9.90
N LEU A 42 0.30 2.18 -10.27
CA LEU A 42 -0.88 1.81 -9.48
C LEU A 42 -0.47 1.26 -8.10
N GLY A 43 0.64 0.53 -8.01
CA GLY A 43 1.24 0.10 -6.74
C GLY A 43 1.79 1.25 -5.87
N HIS A 44 1.91 2.45 -6.41
CA HIS A 44 2.18 3.68 -5.63
C HIS A 44 0.90 4.43 -5.27
N GLY A 45 -0.26 3.96 -5.72
CA GLY A 45 -1.55 4.61 -5.55
C GLY A 45 -1.89 5.63 -6.63
N ALA A 46 -1.17 5.67 -7.74
CA ALA A 46 -1.58 6.48 -8.88
C ALA A 46 -2.82 5.86 -9.55
N ASP A 47 -3.80 6.70 -9.86
CA ASP A 47 -4.99 6.26 -10.57
C ASP A 47 -4.69 5.94 -12.03
N LEU A 48 -5.27 4.87 -12.55
CA LEU A 48 -5.23 4.52 -13.96
C LEU A 48 -6.58 4.79 -14.60
N VAL A 49 -6.58 5.11 -15.89
CA VAL A 49 -7.79 5.31 -16.69
C VAL A 49 -7.71 4.44 -17.93
N ARG A 50 -8.74 3.61 -18.14
CA ARG A 50 -8.93 2.89 -19.40
C ARG A 50 -9.82 3.72 -20.31
N THR A 51 -9.28 4.22 -21.41
CA THR A 51 -10.02 5.03 -22.40
C THR A 51 -10.76 4.19 -23.42
N GLU A 52 -10.23 3.02 -23.79
CA GLU A 52 -10.84 2.13 -24.78
C GLU A 52 -11.87 1.20 -24.13
N THR A 53 -13.10 1.68 -23.97
CA THR A 53 -14.22 0.89 -23.44
C THR A 53 -15.29 0.71 -24.51
N LEU A 54 -16.07 -0.38 -24.42
CA LEU A 54 -17.18 -0.67 -25.32
C LEU A 54 -18.28 0.42 -25.29
N THR A 55 -18.35 1.19 -24.19
CA THR A 55 -19.31 2.28 -24.00
C THR A 55 -18.76 3.64 -24.42
N GLY A 56 -17.48 3.73 -24.81
CA GLY A 56 -16.78 4.97 -25.14
C GLY A 56 -16.50 5.90 -23.95
N HIS A 57 -16.88 5.52 -22.74
CA HIS A 57 -16.64 6.30 -21.53
C HIS A 57 -15.37 5.80 -20.82
N PRO A 58 -14.49 6.70 -20.35
CA PRO A 58 -13.31 6.30 -19.60
C PRO A 58 -13.70 5.52 -18.33
N ALA A 59 -13.08 4.37 -18.11
CA ALA A 59 -13.26 3.56 -16.92
C ALA A 59 -12.06 3.75 -15.97
N PRO A 60 -12.25 4.42 -14.83
CA PRO A 60 -11.18 4.61 -13.85
C PRO A 60 -10.88 3.29 -13.11
N VAL A 61 -9.59 3.07 -12.84
CA VAL A 61 -9.04 1.96 -12.06
C VAL A 61 -8.18 2.58 -10.97
N GLY A 62 -8.81 2.93 -9.85
CA GLY A 62 -8.16 3.59 -8.69
C GLY A 62 -7.91 2.69 -7.48
N LEU A 63 -8.17 1.37 -7.60
CA LEU A 63 -7.95 0.44 -6.49
C LEU A 63 -6.48 0.01 -6.44
N THR A 64 -5.73 0.55 -5.49
CA THR A 64 -4.32 0.19 -5.27
C THR A 64 -4.17 -1.28 -4.81
N PRO A 65 -3.46 -2.14 -5.56
CA PRO A 65 -3.14 -3.49 -5.11
C PRO A 65 -2.07 -3.45 -4.03
N LEU A 66 -2.50 -3.62 -2.76
CA LEU A 66 -1.63 -3.51 -1.60
C LEU A 66 -0.47 -4.50 -1.64
N LEU A 67 -0.67 -5.72 -2.16
CA LEU A 67 0.42 -6.70 -2.26
C LEU A 67 1.51 -6.24 -3.23
N ILE A 68 1.12 -5.65 -4.36
CA ILE A 68 2.05 -5.13 -5.36
C ILE A 68 2.82 -3.94 -4.79
N SER A 69 2.17 -3.13 -3.96
CA SER A 69 2.77 -1.96 -3.28
C SER A 69 3.91 -2.35 -2.33
N VAL A 70 3.90 -3.57 -1.78
CA VAL A 70 4.93 -4.06 -0.84
C VAL A 70 6.31 -4.05 -1.47
N VAL A 71 6.44 -4.53 -2.72
CA VAL A 71 7.74 -4.68 -3.40
C VAL A 71 8.45 -3.33 -3.60
N PRO A 72 7.87 -2.31 -4.27
CA PRO A 72 8.53 -1.02 -4.46
C PRO A 72 8.79 -0.31 -3.13
N CYS A 73 7.87 -0.38 -2.17
CA CYS A 73 8.06 0.22 -0.85
C CYS A 73 9.21 -0.44 -0.09
N TRP A 74 9.29 -1.77 -0.10
CA TRP A 74 10.34 -2.50 0.60
C TRP A 74 11.72 -2.26 -0.04
N LEU A 75 11.81 -2.28 -1.37
CA LEU A 75 13.05 -1.98 -2.09
C LEU A 75 13.53 -0.54 -1.84
N LEU A 76 12.61 0.42 -1.83
CA LEU A 76 12.95 1.82 -1.54
C LEU A 76 13.38 2.00 -0.07
N TYR A 77 12.67 1.39 0.86
CA TYR A 77 13.04 1.36 2.28
C TYR A 77 14.45 0.78 2.47
N ARG A 78 14.74 -0.36 1.84
CA ARG A 78 16.05 -1.01 1.88
C ARG A 78 17.14 -0.15 1.24
N ALA A 79 16.87 0.49 0.12
CA ALA A 79 17.83 1.40 -0.51
C ALA A 79 18.15 2.61 0.36
N ALA A 80 17.15 3.17 1.03
CA ALA A 80 17.34 4.26 1.99
C ALA A 80 18.19 3.83 3.20
N GLN A 81 17.94 2.63 3.75
CA GLN A 81 18.78 2.08 4.82
C GLN A 81 20.22 1.82 4.35
N HIS A 82 20.37 1.24 3.15
CA HIS A 82 21.68 0.90 2.61
C HIS A 82 22.55 2.14 2.35
N ALA A 83 21.96 3.21 1.84
CA ALA A 83 22.65 4.48 1.62
C ALA A 83 23.20 5.10 2.92
N VAL A 84 22.52 4.89 4.05
CA VAL A 84 23.01 5.31 5.37
C VAL A 84 24.11 4.38 5.88
N TYR A 85 23.92 3.07 5.79
CA TYR A 85 24.90 2.11 6.30
C TYR A 85 26.22 2.14 5.55
N GLN A 86 26.22 2.38 4.23
CA GLN A 86 27.47 2.52 3.48
C GLN A 86 28.29 3.73 3.95
N GLY A 87 27.63 4.87 4.23
CA GLY A 87 28.31 6.04 4.78
C GLY A 87 28.89 5.82 6.18
N GLN A 88 28.39 4.84 6.95
CA GLN A 88 28.88 4.48 8.28
C GLN A 88 29.96 3.39 8.26
N ALA A 89 29.94 2.48 7.28
CA ALA A 89 30.90 1.38 7.20
C ALA A 89 32.32 1.87 6.89
N GLU A 90 32.45 2.92 6.08
CA GLU A 90 33.74 3.60 5.84
C GLU A 90 34.34 4.19 7.14
N GLU A 91 33.52 4.55 8.13
CA GLU A 91 33.99 5.02 9.45
C GLU A 91 34.58 3.89 10.32
N ALA A 92 34.10 2.65 10.14
CA ALA A 92 34.37 1.52 11.04
C ALA A 92 35.63 0.72 10.68
N GLU A 93 36.20 0.91 9.49
CA GLU A 93 37.33 0.12 8.97
C GLU A 93 38.70 0.56 9.54
N GLY A 94 38.72 1.28 10.67
CA GLY A 94 39.93 1.61 11.43
C GLY A 94 40.85 2.65 10.77
N GLN A 95 40.47 3.18 9.62
CA GLN A 95 41.16 4.26 8.94
C GLN A 95 40.62 5.60 9.46
N TRP A 96 41.51 6.54 9.82
CA TRP A 96 41.09 7.88 10.25
C TRP A 96 40.49 8.61 9.04
N VAL A 97 39.16 8.66 9.02
CA VAL A 97 38.37 9.34 7.99
C VAL A 97 38.08 10.75 8.50
N PRO A 98 38.38 11.82 7.72
CA PRO A 98 38.02 13.19 8.08
C PRO A 98 36.52 13.30 8.39
N GLU A 99 36.14 14.11 9.38
CA GLU A 99 34.75 14.34 9.79
C GLU A 99 33.85 14.80 8.60
N ASP A 100 34.47 15.37 7.55
CA ASP A 100 33.84 15.83 6.32
C ASP A 100 33.38 14.70 5.36
N SER A 101 33.79 13.45 5.61
CA SER A 101 33.46 12.29 4.77
C SER A 101 32.16 11.60 5.18
N VAL A 102 31.61 11.94 6.34
CA VAL A 102 30.38 11.36 6.86
C VAL A 102 29.19 11.91 6.07
N VAL A 103 28.57 11.06 5.26
CA VAL A 103 27.40 11.45 4.47
C VAL A 103 26.24 11.80 5.42
N ASP A 104 25.84 13.08 5.46
CA ASP A 104 24.65 13.50 6.22
C ASP A 104 23.46 12.64 5.76
N PRO A 105 22.71 11.98 6.67
CA PRO A 105 21.52 11.19 6.34
C PRO A 105 20.51 11.90 5.43
N ARG A 106 20.52 13.23 5.41
CA ARG A 106 19.72 14.06 4.49
C ARG A 106 20.18 13.99 3.04
N ILE A 107 21.49 13.93 2.81
CA ILE A 107 22.06 13.79 1.48
C ILE A 107 21.68 12.41 0.94
N ALA A 108 21.86 11.36 1.76
CA ALA A 108 21.42 10.01 1.42
C ALA A 108 19.91 9.95 1.08
N PHE A 109 19.07 10.58 1.92
CA PHE A 109 17.63 10.72 1.64
C PHE A 109 17.37 11.42 0.30
N GLY A 110 18.00 12.58 0.05
CA GLY A 110 17.83 13.36 -1.17
C GLY A 110 18.25 12.58 -2.42
N TRP A 111 19.35 11.85 -2.37
CA TRP A 111 19.85 11.04 -3.48
C TRP A 111 18.95 9.86 -3.77
N VAL A 112 18.52 9.13 -2.74
CA VAL A 112 17.63 7.97 -2.90
C VAL A 112 16.27 8.40 -3.44
N THR A 113 15.64 9.42 -2.83
CA THR A 113 14.34 9.92 -3.29
C THR A 113 14.44 10.56 -4.66
N GLY A 114 15.43 11.41 -4.91
CA GLY A 114 15.64 12.06 -6.22
C GLY A 114 15.86 11.03 -7.34
N GLY A 115 16.73 10.05 -7.11
CA GLY A 115 16.98 8.97 -8.06
C GLY A 115 15.82 7.99 -8.20
N TYR A 116 14.90 7.90 -7.24
CA TYR A 116 13.66 7.13 -7.39
C TYR A 116 12.64 7.87 -8.25
N LEU A 117 12.44 9.16 -7.96
CA LEU A 117 11.51 10.03 -8.67
C LEU A 117 11.93 10.29 -10.11
N LEU A 118 13.23 10.33 -10.42
CA LEU A 118 13.70 10.42 -11.79
C LEU A 118 13.25 9.22 -12.63
N VAL A 119 13.38 8.00 -12.10
CA VAL A 119 12.90 6.78 -12.77
C VAL A 119 11.37 6.77 -12.83
N GLY A 120 10.71 7.17 -11.74
CA GLY A 120 9.26 7.22 -11.71
C GLY A 120 8.67 8.26 -12.67
N MET A 121 9.33 9.39 -12.89
CA MET A 121 8.95 10.37 -13.92
C MET A 121 9.04 9.76 -15.32
N ALA A 122 10.13 9.04 -15.63
CA ALA A 122 10.24 8.32 -16.90
C ALA A 122 9.13 7.27 -17.06
N ALA A 123 8.80 6.54 -15.99
CA ALA A 123 7.70 5.58 -16.00
C ALA A 123 6.34 6.23 -16.23
N VAL A 124 6.07 7.40 -15.61
CA VAL A 124 4.83 8.17 -15.84
C VAL A 124 4.74 8.62 -17.30
N LEU A 125 5.81 9.21 -17.84
CA LEU A 125 5.83 9.64 -19.25
C LEU A 125 5.60 8.46 -20.21
N TYR A 126 6.20 7.30 -19.91
CA TYR A 126 5.98 6.09 -20.69
C TYR A 126 4.54 5.58 -20.59
N ALA A 127 3.99 5.49 -19.37
CA ALA A 127 2.62 5.03 -19.11
C ALA A 127 1.55 5.92 -19.77
N THR A 128 1.79 7.22 -19.93
CA THR A 128 0.82 8.12 -20.58
C THR A 128 0.53 7.82 -22.05
N ALA A 129 1.39 7.07 -22.73
CA ALA A 129 1.19 6.67 -24.13
C ALA A 129 0.46 5.32 -24.30
N GLY A 130 0.13 4.63 -23.20
CA GLY A 130 -0.52 3.32 -23.24
C GLY A 130 -2.05 3.38 -23.36
N PRO A 131 -2.72 2.29 -23.77
CA PRO A 131 -4.19 2.19 -23.83
C PRO A 131 -4.84 2.16 -22.43
N LEU A 132 -4.13 1.60 -21.45
CA LEU A 132 -4.30 1.90 -20.04
C LEU A 132 -3.25 2.98 -19.75
N HIS A 133 -3.66 4.15 -19.29
CA HIS A 133 -2.72 5.23 -19.00
C HIS A 133 -2.94 5.73 -17.59
N VAL A 134 -1.86 6.17 -16.97
CA VAL A 134 -1.88 6.79 -15.66
C VAL A 134 -2.45 8.20 -15.71
N ASP A 135 -3.25 8.60 -14.73
CA ASP A 135 -3.60 10.00 -14.52
C ASP A 135 -2.35 10.75 -14.02
N PRO A 136 -1.78 11.68 -14.82
CA PRO A 136 -0.56 12.38 -14.45
C PRO A 136 -0.70 13.18 -13.16
N LEU A 137 -1.89 13.72 -12.89
CA LEU A 137 -2.11 14.51 -11.67
C LEU A 137 -2.05 13.61 -10.43
N SER A 138 -2.75 12.48 -10.47
CA SER A 138 -2.70 11.47 -9.41
C SER A 138 -1.26 10.95 -9.22
N ALA A 139 -0.53 10.67 -10.29
CA ALA A 139 0.85 10.20 -10.21
C ALA A 139 1.81 11.23 -9.59
N VAL A 140 1.71 12.51 -9.97
CA VAL A 140 2.56 13.59 -9.43
C VAL A 140 2.34 13.82 -7.93
N ILE A 141 1.20 13.38 -7.39
CA ILE A 141 0.91 13.48 -5.96
C ILE A 141 1.36 12.20 -5.22
N HIS A 142 0.87 11.04 -5.66
CA HIS A 142 1.03 9.79 -4.92
C HIS A 142 2.48 9.27 -4.96
N LEU A 143 3.14 9.32 -6.12
CA LEU A 143 4.49 8.79 -6.26
C LEU A 143 5.51 9.55 -5.38
N PRO A 144 5.59 10.90 -5.39
CA PRO A 144 6.45 11.63 -4.46
C PRO A 144 6.09 11.42 -3.00
N LEU A 145 4.80 11.36 -2.67
CA LEU A 145 4.35 11.16 -1.29
C LEU A 145 4.84 9.82 -0.74
N VAL A 146 4.61 8.72 -1.46
CA VAL A 146 5.06 7.38 -1.09
C VAL A 146 6.58 7.34 -1.04
N ALA A 147 7.27 7.89 -2.06
CA ALA A 147 8.72 7.85 -2.12
C ALA A 147 9.38 8.59 -0.94
N VAL A 148 8.88 9.78 -0.60
CA VAL A 148 9.36 10.58 0.54
C VAL A 148 9.07 9.87 1.86
N ALA A 149 7.85 9.36 2.06
CA ALA A 149 7.46 8.72 3.31
C ALA A 149 8.30 7.47 3.58
N VAL A 150 8.44 6.60 2.58
CA VAL A 150 9.17 5.33 2.69
C VAL A 150 10.67 5.56 2.84
N ALA A 151 11.26 6.46 2.04
CA ALA A 151 12.69 6.78 2.16
C ALA A 151 13.01 7.45 3.51
N ALA A 152 12.17 8.37 3.98
CA ALA A 152 12.35 9.01 5.28
C ALA A 152 12.24 8.00 6.43
N LEU A 153 11.32 7.03 6.32
CA LEU A 153 11.21 5.93 7.26
C LEU A 153 12.47 5.06 7.26
N GLY A 154 13.00 4.70 6.08
CA GLY A 154 14.23 3.92 5.94
C GLY A 154 15.43 4.58 6.60
N VAL A 155 15.67 5.86 6.29
CA VAL A 155 16.74 6.64 6.91
C VAL A 155 16.53 6.78 8.42
N TRP A 156 15.30 7.02 8.87
CA TRP A 156 14.99 7.11 10.30
C TRP A 156 15.18 5.78 11.03
N VAL A 157 14.91 4.62 10.41
CA VAL A 157 15.20 3.35 11.09
C VAL A 157 16.70 3.06 11.14
N ALA A 158 17.47 3.46 10.12
CA ALA A 158 18.92 3.23 10.06
C ALA A 158 19.73 4.18 10.96
N ASP A 159 19.56 5.49 10.82
CA ASP A 159 20.30 6.51 11.56
C ASP A 159 19.52 7.01 12.79
N GLY A 160 18.19 7.04 12.67
CA GLY A 160 17.33 7.48 13.76
C GLY A 160 17.16 8.97 13.93
N ARG A 161 17.84 9.78 13.12
CA ARG A 161 17.47 11.17 12.91
C ARG A 161 16.47 11.20 11.77
N PHE A 162 15.32 11.84 12.00
CA PHE A 162 14.33 12.01 10.93
C PHE A 162 14.88 13.01 9.89
N PRO A 163 14.97 12.65 8.60
CA PRO A 163 15.72 13.45 7.61
C PRO A 163 14.97 14.70 7.14
N VAL A 164 13.64 14.72 7.25
CA VAL A 164 12.83 15.82 6.72
C VAL A 164 12.88 17.04 7.65
N ARG A 165 13.40 18.15 7.13
CA ARG A 165 13.22 19.49 7.69
C ARG A 165 12.46 20.33 6.67
N LEU A 166 11.32 20.89 7.05
CA LEU A 166 10.64 21.85 6.18
C LEU A 166 11.55 23.10 6.06
N PRO A 167 11.97 23.48 4.84
CA PRO A 167 12.71 24.71 4.64
C PRO A 167 11.85 25.91 5.06
N ALA A 168 12.48 26.95 5.60
CA ALA A 168 11.77 28.13 6.15
C ALA A 168 10.78 28.74 5.14
N ARG A 169 11.12 28.72 3.84
CA ARG A 169 10.27 29.17 2.74
C ARG A 169 9.03 28.30 2.52
N ALA A 170 9.16 26.97 2.62
CA ALA A 170 8.01 26.05 2.53
C ALA A 170 7.10 26.19 3.76
N LYS A 171 7.67 26.40 4.95
CA LYS A 171 6.91 26.70 6.16
C LYS A 171 6.12 28.01 6.03
N ALA A 172 6.73 29.05 5.44
CA ALA A 172 6.08 30.31 5.16
C ALA A 172 4.98 30.18 4.09
N ALA A 173 5.20 29.39 3.04
CA ALA A 173 4.20 29.11 2.01
C ALA A 173 3.02 28.29 2.55
N LEU A 174 3.26 27.24 3.35
CA LEU A 174 2.20 26.48 4.03
C LEU A 174 1.41 27.35 5.03
N GLY A 175 2.06 28.33 5.65
CA GLY A 175 1.40 29.30 6.53
C GLY A 175 0.40 30.21 5.82
N ARG A 176 0.47 30.34 4.50
CA ARG A 176 -0.47 31.14 3.69
C ARG A 176 -1.74 30.37 3.31
N ILE A 177 -1.72 29.05 3.42
CA ILE A 177 -2.87 28.20 3.09
C ILE A 177 -3.68 27.99 4.38
N PRO A 178 -4.94 28.43 4.45
CA PRO A 178 -5.78 28.21 5.63
C PRO A 178 -5.92 26.69 5.88
N GLY A 179 -5.61 26.25 7.10
CA GLY A 179 -5.64 24.83 7.50
C GLY A 179 -4.31 24.07 7.33
N ALA A 180 -3.46 24.46 6.37
CA ALA A 180 -2.17 23.79 6.17
C ALA A 180 -1.17 24.07 7.30
N ALA A 181 -1.34 25.16 8.04
CA ALA A 181 -0.57 25.43 9.26
C ALA A 181 -0.78 24.37 10.36
N ARG A 182 -1.98 23.77 10.48
CA ARG A 182 -2.25 22.69 11.44
C ARG A 182 -1.60 21.38 11.00
N LEU A 183 -1.63 21.08 9.70
CA LEU A 183 -0.93 19.92 9.13
C LEU A 183 0.59 20.09 9.25
N ALA A 184 1.12 21.28 8.96
CA ALA A 184 2.53 21.60 9.14
C ALA A 184 2.94 21.48 10.61
N ALA A 185 2.12 21.98 11.54
CA ALA A 185 2.35 21.84 12.96
C ALA A 185 2.33 20.36 13.37
N GLY A 186 1.37 19.57 12.91
CA GLY A 186 1.32 18.13 13.16
C GLY A 186 2.56 17.38 12.64
N VAL A 187 3.00 17.67 11.42
CA VAL A 187 4.20 17.09 10.80
C VAL A 187 5.47 17.51 11.55
N VAL A 188 5.58 18.79 11.92
CA VAL A 188 6.73 19.30 12.70
C VAL A 188 6.75 18.72 14.10
N THR A 189 5.59 18.58 14.74
CA THR A 189 5.44 17.98 16.07
C THR A 189 5.81 16.51 16.02
N CYS A 190 5.27 15.76 15.05
CA CYS A 190 5.63 14.36 14.81
C CYS A 190 7.13 14.20 14.52
N ALA A 191 7.69 15.00 13.60
CA ALA A 191 9.12 14.98 13.29
C ALA A 191 10.00 15.38 14.48
N SER A 192 9.55 16.28 15.36
CA SER A 192 10.25 16.62 16.62
C SER A 192 10.16 15.50 17.65
N TRP A 193 9.03 14.79 17.68
CA TRP A 193 8.78 13.67 18.59
C TRP A 193 9.60 12.43 18.17
N LEU A 194 9.70 12.18 16.86
CA LEU A 194 10.53 11.13 16.24
C LEU A 194 12.04 11.40 16.33
N ARG A 195 12.44 12.67 16.54
CA ARG A 195 13.83 13.10 16.81
C ARG A 195 14.29 12.86 18.25
N GLY A 196 13.41 12.36 19.13
CA GLY A 196 13.71 12.20 20.55
C GLY A 196 14.76 11.14 20.90
N SER A 197 15.33 11.28 22.10
CA SER A 197 16.42 10.48 22.68
C SER A 197 16.23 8.95 22.60
N TRP A 198 17.34 8.21 22.73
CA TRP A 198 17.41 6.73 22.70
C TRP A 198 16.35 6.03 23.58
N CYS A 199 16.06 6.58 24.77
CA CYS A 199 15.02 6.06 25.66
C CYS A 199 13.59 6.17 25.08
N ARG A 200 13.31 7.24 24.33
CA ARG A 200 12.02 7.45 23.65
C ARG A 200 11.84 6.47 22.50
N ARG A 201 12.93 6.11 21.80
CA ARG A 201 12.89 5.07 20.76
C ARG A 201 12.50 3.71 21.29
N ARG A 202 13.09 3.26 22.41
CA ARG A 202 12.70 1.97 23.03
C ARG A 202 11.22 1.93 23.37
N ARG A 203 10.68 3.02 23.92
CA ARG A 203 9.24 3.15 24.21
C ARG A 203 8.40 3.14 22.93
N LEU A 204 8.85 3.82 21.88
CA LEU A 204 8.17 3.83 20.58
C LEU A 204 8.19 2.45 19.94
N PHE A 205 9.33 1.75 19.91
CA PHE A 205 9.40 0.38 19.41
C PHE A 205 8.52 -0.57 20.22
N ALA A 206 8.43 -0.42 21.54
CA ALA A 206 7.52 -1.19 22.37
C ALA A 206 6.04 -0.89 22.04
N ALA A 207 5.69 0.38 21.83
CA ALA A 207 4.36 0.79 21.40
C ALA A 207 4.03 0.29 19.99
N CYS A 208 4.97 0.38 19.05
CA CYS A 208 4.84 -0.16 17.70
C CYS A 208 4.71 -1.68 17.70
N ARG A 209 5.44 -2.41 18.56
CA ARG A 209 5.28 -3.86 18.71
C ARG A 209 3.92 -4.23 19.27
N ALA A 210 3.44 -3.51 20.28
CA ALA A 210 2.11 -3.72 20.83
C ALA A 210 1.02 -3.41 19.80
N GLY A 211 1.14 -2.28 19.09
CA GLY A 211 0.25 -1.89 18.00
C GLY A 211 0.28 -2.87 16.83
N ALA A 212 1.46 -3.39 16.46
CA ALA A 212 1.61 -4.42 15.45
C ALA A 212 0.91 -5.73 15.85
N GLY A 213 0.98 -6.11 17.13
CA GLY A 213 0.21 -7.24 17.64
C GLY A 213 -1.30 -7.04 17.46
N GLY A 214 -1.82 -5.86 17.81
CA GLY A 214 -3.23 -5.53 17.61
C GLY A 214 -3.65 -5.48 16.14
N LEU A 215 -2.81 -4.90 15.28
CA LEU A 215 -3.03 -4.87 13.83
C LEU A 215 -3.03 -6.28 13.23
N LEU A 216 -2.12 -7.16 13.66
CA LEU A 216 -2.09 -8.56 13.20
C LEU A 216 -3.34 -9.33 13.59
N VAL A 217 -3.83 -9.15 14.82
CA VAL A 217 -5.10 -9.74 15.26
C VAL A 217 -6.25 -9.21 14.42
N LEU A 218 -6.30 -7.90 14.17
CA LEU A 218 -7.34 -7.29 13.37
C LEU A 218 -7.32 -7.80 11.92
N LEU A 219 -6.15 -7.79 11.26
CA LEU A 219 -5.99 -8.33 9.91
C LEU A 219 -6.26 -9.83 9.85
N GLY A 220 -5.89 -10.59 10.88
CA GLY A 220 -6.22 -12.01 11.00
C GLY A 220 -7.73 -12.24 11.05
N SER A 221 -8.46 -11.43 11.83
CA SER A 221 -9.93 -11.48 11.85
C SER A 221 -10.55 -11.09 10.51
N GLY A 222 -10.00 -10.06 9.83
CA GLY A 222 -10.44 -9.66 8.50
C GLY A 222 -10.18 -10.75 7.44
N ALA A 223 -9.07 -11.48 7.54
CA ALA A 223 -8.75 -12.61 6.67
C ALA A 223 -9.69 -13.79 6.90
N LEU A 224 -10.03 -14.10 8.15
CA LEU A 224 -11.04 -15.10 8.48
C LEU A 224 -12.41 -14.73 7.90
N LEU A 225 -12.86 -13.49 8.10
CA LEU A 225 -14.12 -13.00 7.55
C LEU A 225 -14.14 -13.06 6.02
N THR A 226 -13.05 -12.64 5.37
CA THR A 226 -12.90 -12.73 3.91
C THR A 226 -12.98 -14.17 3.44
N GLY A 227 -12.27 -15.09 4.09
CA GLY A 227 -12.28 -16.51 3.76
C GLY A 227 -13.66 -17.15 3.91
N VAL A 228 -14.35 -16.87 5.03
CA VAL A 228 -15.74 -17.33 5.24
C VAL A 228 -16.68 -16.75 4.18
N SER A 229 -16.49 -15.49 3.78
CA SER A 229 -17.28 -14.87 2.70
C SER A 229 -17.04 -15.54 1.35
N MET A 230 -15.78 -15.84 1.00
CA MET A 230 -15.46 -16.53 -0.24
C MET A 230 -16.02 -17.96 -0.27
N LEU A 231 -15.93 -18.68 0.85
CA LEU A 231 -16.45 -20.05 0.97
C LEU A 231 -17.97 -20.09 0.89
N SER A 232 -18.66 -19.16 1.55
CA SER A 232 -20.12 -19.05 1.47
C SER A 232 -20.63 -18.67 0.08
N HIS A 233 -19.84 -17.91 -0.69
CA HIS A 233 -20.17 -17.47 -2.05
C HIS A 233 -19.40 -18.23 -3.14
N THR A 234 -18.92 -19.45 -2.87
CA THR A 234 -18.05 -20.21 -3.78
C THR A 234 -18.62 -20.30 -5.21
N GLY A 235 -19.94 -20.51 -5.34
CA GLY A 235 -20.59 -20.58 -6.66
C GLY A 235 -20.45 -19.29 -7.46
N SER A 236 -20.73 -18.13 -6.85
CA SER A 236 -20.62 -16.81 -7.48
C SER A 236 -19.17 -16.47 -7.82
N VAL A 237 -18.23 -16.79 -6.92
CA VAL A 237 -16.79 -16.59 -7.11
C VAL A 237 -16.27 -17.41 -8.29
N GLN A 238 -16.67 -18.68 -8.37
CA GLN A 238 -16.26 -19.57 -9.45
C GLN A 238 -16.86 -19.14 -10.79
N LEU A 239 -18.13 -18.75 -10.82
CA LEU A 239 -18.78 -18.23 -12.03
C LEU A 239 -18.07 -16.97 -12.54
N ALA A 240 -17.80 -16.00 -11.66
CA ALA A 240 -17.07 -14.79 -12.03
C ALA A 240 -15.67 -15.12 -12.58
N PHE A 241 -14.94 -16.04 -11.94
CA PHE A 241 -13.62 -16.48 -12.39
C PHE A 241 -13.66 -17.13 -13.78
N LEU A 242 -14.62 -18.02 -14.02
CA LEU A 242 -14.75 -18.75 -15.28
C LEU A 242 -15.27 -17.87 -16.43
N GLN A 243 -16.11 -16.87 -16.13
CA GLN A 243 -16.64 -15.93 -17.13
C GLN A 243 -15.59 -14.92 -17.61
N LEU A 244 -14.64 -14.54 -16.75
CA LEU A 244 -13.59 -13.56 -17.06
C LEU A 244 -12.57 -14.06 -18.09
N SER A 245 -12.27 -15.37 -18.11
CA SER A 245 -11.34 -15.93 -19.09
C SER A 245 -11.61 -17.40 -19.38
N ASN A 246 -11.78 -17.68 -20.67
CA ASN A 246 -11.89 -19.05 -21.17
C ASN A 246 -10.52 -19.69 -21.48
N VAL A 247 -9.45 -18.89 -21.53
CA VAL A 247 -8.07 -19.35 -21.75
C VAL A 247 -7.29 -19.51 -20.45
N TRP A 248 -6.35 -20.46 -20.42
CA TRP A 248 -5.53 -20.74 -19.24
C TRP A 248 -4.69 -19.54 -18.79
N GLN A 249 -4.07 -18.78 -19.70
CA GLN A 249 -3.25 -17.62 -19.26
C GLN A 249 -4.12 -16.52 -18.62
N GLY A 250 -5.28 -16.24 -19.18
CA GLY A 250 -6.19 -15.25 -18.59
C GLY A 250 -6.69 -15.68 -17.20
N ARG A 251 -6.88 -16.99 -16.97
CA ARG A 251 -7.18 -17.52 -15.62
C ARG A 251 -6.01 -17.30 -14.65
N PHE A 252 -4.77 -17.50 -15.10
CA PHE A 252 -3.58 -17.18 -14.29
C PHE A 252 -3.49 -15.68 -14.00
N ALA A 253 -3.77 -14.82 -14.98
CA ALA A 253 -3.78 -13.36 -14.77
C ALA A 253 -4.84 -12.94 -13.76
N VAL A 254 -6.08 -13.45 -13.87
CA VAL A 254 -7.17 -13.19 -12.90
C VAL A 254 -6.78 -13.68 -11.50
N LEU A 255 -6.13 -14.84 -11.40
CA LEU A 255 -5.65 -15.37 -10.12
C LEU A 255 -4.56 -14.46 -9.51
N LEU A 256 -3.59 -14.01 -10.31
CA LEU A 256 -2.56 -13.08 -9.85
C LEU A 256 -3.14 -11.73 -9.39
N VAL A 257 -4.11 -11.18 -10.13
CA VAL A 257 -4.81 -9.95 -9.72
C VAL A 257 -5.62 -10.18 -8.44
N SER A 258 -6.27 -11.33 -8.31
CA SER A 258 -7.00 -11.69 -7.08
C SER A 258 -6.06 -11.80 -5.88
N LEU A 259 -4.89 -12.41 -6.05
CA LEU A 259 -3.85 -12.46 -5.02
C LEU A 259 -3.31 -11.06 -4.69
N ALA A 260 -3.10 -10.23 -5.71
CA ALA A 260 -2.63 -8.85 -5.54
C ALA A 260 -3.59 -7.99 -4.71
N LEU A 261 -4.90 -8.25 -4.85
CA LEU A 261 -5.97 -7.57 -4.14
C LEU A 261 -6.38 -8.26 -2.83
N LEU A 262 -5.85 -9.44 -2.53
CA LEU A 262 -6.20 -10.17 -1.30
C LEU A 262 -5.97 -9.35 -0.03
N PRO A 263 -4.87 -8.58 0.14
CA PRO A 263 -4.72 -7.74 1.33
C PRO A 263 -5.76 -6.61 1.40
N ASN A 264 -6.26 -6.11 0.26
CA ASN A 264 -7.37 -5.15 0.26
C ASN A 264 -8.64 -5.79 0.81
N ALA A 265 -8.97 -7.00 0.36
CA ALA A 265 -10.12 -7.74 0.84
C ALA A 265 -10.03 -8.03 2.36
N ILE A 266 -8.84 -8.36 2.87
CA ILE A 266 -8.60 -8.54 4.31
C ILE A 266 -8.90 -7.25 5.09
N VAL A 267 -8.46 -6.09 4.59
CA VAL A 267 -8.73 -4.78 5.21
C VAL A 267 -10.22 -4.47 5.19
N TRP A 268 -10.92 -4.77 4.09
CA TRP A 268 -12.38 -4.64 4.00
C TRP A 268 -13.09 -5.54 5.02
N GLY A 269 -12.68 -6.80 5.13
CA GLY A 269 -13.22 -7.74 6.12
C GLY A 269 -12.99 -7.25 7.55
N ALA A 270 -11.82 -6.70 7.85
CA ALA A 270 -11.51 -6.12 9.16
C ALA A 270 -12.38 -4.89 9.47
N ALA A 271 -12.55 -3.99 8.50
CA ALA A 271 -13.39 -2.80 8.64
C ALA A 271 -14.88 -3.15 8.81
N TYR A 272 -15.34 -4.16 8.07
CA TYR A 272 -16.67 -4.74 8.25
C TYR A 272 -16.83 -5.38 9.64
N GLY A 273 -15.85 -6.14 10.12
CA GLY A 273 -15.88 -6.78 11.44
C GLY A 273 -15.91 -5.80 12.62
N ILE A 274 -15.26 -4.64 12.49
CA ILE A 274 -15.35 -3.55 13.50
C ILE A 274 -16.68 -2.78 13.38
N GLY A 275 -17.42 -2.93 12.27
CA GLY A 275 -18.68 -2.23 12.01
C GLY A 275 -18.54 -0.89 11.29
N ALA A 276 -17.32 -0.46 10.95
CA ALA A 276 -17.08 0.74 10.14
C ALA A 276 -17.52 0.55 8.68
N GLY A 277 -17.44 -0.70 8.18
CA GLY A 277 -17.73 -1.02 6.79
C GLY A 277 -16.67 -0.50 5.82
N PHE A 278 -16.95 -0.59 4.52
CA PHE A 278 -16.08 -0.08 3.46
C PHE A 278 -16.90 0.38 2.25
N ALA A 279 -16.33 1.28 1.45
CA ALA A 279 -16.97 1.75 0.22
C ALA A 279 -16.68 0.79 -0.94
N ALA A 280 -17.73 0.31 -1.63
CA ALA A 280 -17.67 -0.60 -2.77
C ALA A 280 -18.10 0.11 -4.06
N GLY A 281 -17.42 1.23 -4.39
CA GLY A 281 -17.69 2.03 -5.59
C GLY A 281 -18.96 2.88 -5.52
N GLY A 282 -19.02 3.97 -6.30
CA GLY A 282 -20.25 4.75 -6.53
C GLY A 282 -20.93 5.38 -5.30
N GLY A 283 -20.23 5.52 -4.16
CA GLY A 283 -20.82 6.02 -2.90
C GLY A 283 -21.50 4.94 -2.06
N SER A 284 -21.44 3.68 -2.47
CA SER A 284 -22.07 2.56 -1.79
C SER A 284 -21.22 2.07 -0.64
N VAL A 285 -21.81 2.04 0.55
CA VAL A 285 -21.14 1.56 1.76
C VAL A 285 -21.66 0.17 2.11
N VAL A 286 -20.72 -0.75 2.31
CA VAL A 286 -20.96 -2.10 2.81
C VAL A 286 -20.64 -2.11 4.29
N ALA A 287 -21.68 -2.08 5.13
CA ALA A 287 -21.54 -2.14 6.58
C ALA A 287 -22.52 -3.17 7.18
N PRO A 288 -22.23 -3.72 8.38
CA PRO A 288 -23.15 -4.65 9.04
C PRO A 288 -24.52 -4.05 9.35
N LEU A 289 -24.60 -2.72 9.51
CA LEU A 289 -25.81 -1.96 9.83
C LEU A 289 -26.67 -1.62 8.59
N GLY A 290 -26.20 -1.93 7.38
CA GLY A 290 -26.91 -1.64 6.14
C GLY A 290 -25.99 -1.56 4.93
N VAL A 291 -26.50 -2.02 3.80
CA VAL A 291 -25.95 -1.79 2.45
C VAL A 291 -26.91 -0.85 1.74
N THR A 292 -26.43 0.29 1.28
CA THR A 292 -27.31 1.33 0.71
C THR A 292 -27.72 1.08 -0.73
N SER A 293 -26.94 0.28 -1.48
CA SER A 293 -27.19 -0.28 -2.83
C SER A 293 -25.83 -0.59 -3.45
N TYR A 294 -25.61 -1.67 -4.19
CA TYR A 294 -24.41 -1.80 -5.01
C TYR A 294 -24.61 -1.05 -6.34
N PRO A 295 -23.65 -0.21 -6.79
CA PRO A 295 -23.62 0.19 -8.20
C PRO A 295 -23.30 -1.07 -9.02
N GLN A 296 -23.37 -1.00 -10.35
CA GLN A 296 -22.84 -2.08 -11.20
C GLN A 296 -21.36 -2.32 -10.88
N LEU A 297 -21.12 -3.34 -10.06
CA LEU A 297 -19.80 -3.78 -9.64
C LEU A 297 -19.21 -4.67 -10.75
N PRO A 298 -17.87 -4.63 -10.95
CA PRO A 298 -17.24 -5.51 -11.91
C PRO A 298 -17.43 -6.97 -11.49
N HIS A 299 -17.70 -7.84 -12.46
CA HIS A 299 -17.79 -9.30 -12.28
C HIS A 299 -16.39 -9.85 -11.99
N PHE A 300 -15.92 -9.70 -10.74
CA PHE A 300 -14.59 -10.08 -10.29
C PHE A 300 -14.67 -11.00 -9.07
N PRO A 301 -13.81 -12.03 -8.93
CA PRO A 301 -13.95 -13.07 -7.89
C PRO A 301 -14.01 -12.52 -6.46
N LEU A 302 -13.19 -11.53 -6.10
CA LEU A 302 -13.22 -10.93 -4.75
C LEU A 302 -14.48 -10.08 -4.50
N VAL A 303 -15.05 -9.50 -5.55
CA VAL A 303 -16.25 -8.67 -5.48
C VAL A 303 -17.51 -9.53 -5.43
N ALA A 304 -17.49 -10.69 -6.08
CA ALA A 304 -18.55 -11.69 -6.00
C ALA A 304 -18.69 -12.34 -4.61
N ALA A 305 -17.67 -12.19 -3.75
CA ALA A 305 -17.70 -12.66 -2.37
C ALA A 305 -18.30 -11.62 -1.39
N LEU A 306 -18.79 -10.47 -1.89
CA LEU A 306 -19.44 -9.47 -1.05
C LEU A 306 -20.79 -9.96 -0.52
N PRO A 307 -21.21 -9.54 0.69
CA PRO A 307 -22.52 -9.89 1.23
C PRO A 307 -23.65 -9.48 0.28
N ALA A 308 -24.60 -10.38 0.01
CA ALA A 308 -25.73 -10.12 -0.87
C ALA A 308 -26.64 -8.98 -0.35
N GLU A 309 -27.31 -8.29 -1.28
CA GLU A 309 -28.33 -7.28 -0.96
C GLU A 309 -29.57 -7.94 -0.33
N GLY A 310 -30.03 -7.43 0.81
CA GLY A 310 -31.29 -7.86 1.43
C GLY A 310 -31.38 -7.63 2.94
N PRO A 311 -32.59 -7.79 3.55
CA PRO A 311 -32.78 -7.72 5.00
C PRO A 311 -31.92 -8.77 5.69
N HIS A 312 -30.91 -8.33 6.43
CA HIS A 312 -29.92 -9.20 7.03
C HIS A 312 -30.50 -9.90 8.28
N TRP A 313 -30.43 -11.24 8.28
CA TRP A 313 -30.78 -12.06 9.44
C TRP A 313 -29.92 -11.66 10.67
N PRO A 314 -30.48 -11.65 11.91
CA PRO A 314 -29.75 -11.34 13.16
C PRO A 314 -28.47 -12.17 13.40
N LEU A 315 -28.25 -13.27 12.67
CA LEU A 315 -27.04 -14.09 12.74
C LEU A 315 -25.76 -13.40 12.22
N ASN A 316 -25.87 -12.50 11.24
CA ASN A 316 -24.71 -11.75 10.74
C ASN A 316 -24.20 -10.71 11.76
N TRP A 317 -25.08 -10.25 12.63
CA TRP A 317 -24.77 -9.36 13.76
C TRP A 317 -23.93 -10.07 14.82
N LEU A 318 -24.25 -11.34 15.08
CA LEU A 318 -23.48 -12.19 15.99
C LEU A 318 -22.10 -12.49 15.41
N ALA A 319 -21.98 -12.75 14.12
CA ALA A 319 -20.68 -12.96 13.47
C ALA A 319 -19.77 -11.71 13.55
N GLY A 320 -20.32 -10.52 13.26
CA GLY A 320 -19.59 -9.24 13.38
C GLY A 320 -19.22 -8.92 14.84
N SER A 321 -20.16 -9.09 15.77
CA SER A 321 -19.94 -8.80 17.19
C SER A 321 -18.97 -9.79 17.85
N LEU A 322 -19.03 -11.08 17.50
CA LEU A 322 -18.09 -12.09 17.98
C LEU A 322 -16.69 -11.91 17.39
N ALA A 323 -16.58 -11.45 16.13
CA ALA A 323 -15.31 -11.07 15.53
C ALA A 323 -14.71 -9.82 16.21
N GLY A 324 -15.50 -8.78 16.44
CA GLY A 324 -15.08 -7.59 17.18
C GLY A 324 -14.69 -7.91 18.64
N ALA A 325 -15.47 -8.75 19.32
CA ALA A 325 -15.19 -9.18 20.69
C ALA A 325 -13.94 -10.07 20.79
N SER A 326 -13.69 -10.93 19.81
CA SER A 326 -12.47 -11.75 19.77
C SER A 326 -11.21 -10.92 19.48
N VAL A 327 -11.30 -9.88 18.64
CA VAL A 327 -10.21 -8.89 18.47
C VAL A 327 -9.97 -8.09 19.74
N ALA A 328 -11.03 -7.60 20.40
CA ALA A 328 -10.94 -6.89 21.68
C ALA A 328 -10.34 -7.79 22.78
N TRP A 329 -10.72 -9.07 22.81
CA TRP A 329 -10.21 -10.05 23.76
C TRP A 329 -8.73 -10.37 23.51
N LEU A 330 -8.34 -10.64 22.25
CA LEU A 330 -6.96 -10.99 21.91
C LEU A 330 -6.00 -9.80 22.09
N THR A 331 -6.45 -8.58 21.80
CA THR A 331 -5.70 -7.35 22.10
C THR A 331 -5.57 -7.12 23.61
N ALA A 332 -6.62 -7.37 24.40
CA ALA A 332 -6.58 -7.31 25.86
C ALA A 332 -5.65 -8.36 26.47
N VAL A 333 -5.67 -9.61 25.98
CA VAL A 333 -4.77 -10.68 26.44
C VAL A 333 -3.32 -10.40 26.07
N ALA A 334 -3.05 -9.86 24.87
CA ALA A 334 -1.71 -9.45 24.46
C ALA A 334 -1.18 -8.26 25.30
N ALA A 335 -2.06 -7.35 25.72
CA ALA A 335 -1.71 -6.24 26.61
C ALA A 335 -1.50 -6.69 28.07
N ALA A 336 -2.26 -7.68 28.54
CA ALA A 336 -2.20 -8.20 29.92
C ALA A 336 -0.95 -9.06 30.20
N ARG A 337 -0.29 -9.63 29.17
CA ARG A 337 0.97 -10.37 29.31
C ARG A 337 2.21 -9.47 29.51
N ARG A 338 2.07 -8.39 30.27
CA ARG A 338 3.20 -7.71 30.93
C ARG A 338 3.19 -8.11 32.40
N PRO A 339 4.04 -9.06 32.84
CA PRO A 339 4.28 -9.24 34.27
C PRO A 339 4.87 -7.94 34.79
N GLY A 340 4.28 -7.41 35.86
CA GLY A 340 4.86 -6.31 36.61
C GLY A 340 6.26 -6.71 37.09
N THR A 341 7.28 -6.01 36.60
CA THR A 341 8.54 -5.90 37.33
C THR A 341 8.28 -4.96 38.50
N GLY A 342 8.02 -5.53 39.67
CA GLY A 342 7.85 -4.77 40.90
C GLY A 342 7.37 -5.62 42.06
N ALA A 343 8.29 -6.35 42.69
CA ALA A 343 8.23 -6.68 44.10
C ALA A 343 9.67 -6.88 44.61
N PRO A 344 9.92 -6.52 45.88
CA PRO A 344 10.95 -5.56 46.30
C PRO A 344 12.40 -6.02 46.25
#